data_AF-A0A842RNW6-F1
#
_entry.id   AF-A0A842RNW6-F1
#
_cell.length_a   1.000
_cell.length_b   1.000
_cell.length_c   1.000
_cell.angle_alpha   90.00
_cell.angle_beta   90.00
_cell.angle_gamma   90.00
#
_symmetry.space_group_name_H-M   'P 1'
#
loop_
_entity.id
_entity.type
_entity.pdbx_description
1 polymer ?
#
loop_
_entity_poly.entity_id
_entity_poly.type
_entity_poly.pdbx_seq_one_letter_code
_entity_poly.pdbx_strand_id
1 'polypeptide(L)'
;MFEDIGLFLVILGLSTILPPLLFSIKNKLIKKTLYFLGFIGVIVHELSHALMCIFVGEDVRKVKLDRKKIKGSVALKYPERETFLQALLTGIAPLIISSYIAWLLLTVFFNHNINDYLRIGCIILFISIIIGASPSWQDIRLIGNAAKRDLSYTLYQILLISISIPLVYLITLNLDLPYYFSPIFYILIAICYYILKYSFLAIKKLIIRIRMNKTTLRQKDIYNTKNFYKNRHKPKKHPEELIERGQW
;
A
#
# COMPACT_ATOMS: atom_id res chain seq x y z
N MET A 1 -16.06 -13.88 -0.94
CA MET A 1 -15.34 -13.03 0.05
C MET A 1 -14.63 -13.82 1.14
N PHE A 2 -15.33 -14.57 2.01
CA PHE A 2 -14.65 -15.34 3.07
C PHE A 2 -13.68 -16.39 2.51
N GLU A 3 -14.04 -17.01 1.38
CA GLU A 3 -13.17 -17.92 0.64
C GLU A 3 -11.89 -17.22 0.14
N ASP A 4 -12.01 -15.98 -0.33
CA ASP A 4 -10.87 -15.20 -0.84
C ASP A 4 -9.94 -14.73 0.28
N ILE A 5 -10.52 -14.28 1.42
CA ILE A 5 -9.76 -13.97 2.64
C ILE A 5 -9.07 -15.26 3.13
N GLY A 6 -9.77 -16.39 3.09
CA GLY A 6 -9.23 -17.70 3.41
C GLY A 6 -8.03 -18.05 2.54
N LEU A 7 -8.14 -17.91 1.21
CA LEU A 7 -7.04 -18.15 0.28
C LEU A 7 -5.85 -17.23 0.57
N PHE A 8 -6.09 -15.93 0.78
CA PHE A 8 -5.04 -14.99 1.15
C PHE A 8 -4.32 -15.38 2.44
N LEU A 9 -5.06 -15.76 3.49
CA LEU A 9 -4.49 -16.21 4.77
C LEU A 9 -3.74 -17.53 4.61
N VAL A 10 -4.23 -18.45 3.78
CA VAL A 10 -3.54 -19.70 3.44
C VAL A 10 -2.23 -19.41 2.73
N ILE A 11 -2.22 -18.52 1.73
CA ILE A 11 -1.00 -18.14 1.01
C ILE A 11 0.00 -17.45 1.94
N LEU A 12 -0.47 -16.56 2.81
CA LEU A 12 0.37 -15.93 3.83
C LEU A 12 0.98 -16.96 4.79
N GLY A 13 0.17 -17.89 5.31
CA GLY A 13 0.64 -18.95 6.19
C GLY A 13 1.64 -19.87 5.51
N LEU A 14 1.31 -20.36 4.32
CA LEU A 14 2.17 -21.24 3.52
C LEU A 14 3.47 -20.55 3.14
N SER A 15 3.43 -19.30 2.68
CA SER A 15 4.63 -18.55 2.30
C SER A 15 5.54 -18.22 3.48
N THR A 16 5.02 -18.24 4.71
CA THR A 16 5.82 -18.03 5.92
C THR A 16 6.42 -19.34 6.45
N ILE A 17 5.67 -20.44 6.38
CA ILE A 17 6.04 -21.74 6.97
C ILE A 17 6.85 -22.61 6.00
N LEU A 18 6.48 -22.64 4.71
CA LEU A 18 7.07 -23.57 3.74
C LEU A 18 8.52 -23.24 3.40
N PRO A 19 8.96 -21.99 3.17
CA PRO A 19 10.35 -21.72 2.82
C PRO A 19 11.36 -22.29 3.84
N PRO A 20 11.27 -22.01 5.16
CA PRO A 20 12.24 -22.57 6.10
C PRO A 20 12.20 -24.10 6.14
N LEU A 21 11.02 -24.72 5.99
CA LEU A 21 10.87 -26.18 5.95
C LEU A 21 11.52 -26.76 4.68
N LEU A 22 11.24 -26.21 3.51
CA LEU A 22 11.79 -26.65 2.22
C LEU A 22 13.31 -26.48 2.17
N PHE A 23 13.84 -25.36 2.66
CA PHE A 23 15.29 -25.10 2.66
C PHE A 23 16.06 -25.92 3.73
N SER A 24 15.36 -26.60 4.65
CA SER A 24 15.97 -27.55 5.60
C SER A 24 16.37 -28.90 4.97
N ILE A 25 15.85 -29.21 3.77
CA ILE A 25 16.11 -30.47 3.07
C ILE A 25 17.60 -30.59 2.72
N LYS A 26 18.24 -31.70 3.15
CA LYS A 26 19.68 -31.95 2.96
C LYS A 26 20.06 -32.40 1.54
N ASN A 27 19.11 -32.91 0.75
CA ASN A 27 19.38 -33.41 -0.60
C ASN A 27 19.83 -32.26 -1.54
N LYS A 28 21.05 -32.36 -2.08
CA LYS A 28 21.67 -31.32 -2.92
C LYS A 28 20.87 -31.03 -4.19
N LEU A 29 20.31 -32.05 -4.85
CA LEU A 29 19.53 -31.89 -6.08
C LEU A 29 18.23 -31.14 -5.80
N ILE A 30 17.47 -31.59 -4.80
CA ILE A 30 16.22 -30.93 -4.38
C ILE A 30 16.50 -29.49 -3.96
N LYS A 31 17.56 -29.27 -3.18
CA LYS A 31 17.97 -27.93 -2.77
C LYS A 31 18.28 -27.05 -3.98
N LYS A 32 19.03 -27.52 -4.98
CA LYS A 32 19.31 -26.75 -6.20
C LYS A 32 18.02 -26.35 -6.93
N THR A 33 17.06 -27.27 -7.03
CA THR A 33 15.74 -26.99 -7.64
C THR A 33 14.97 -25.95 -6.83
N LEU A 34 14.90 -26.08 -5.50
CA LEU A 34 14.25 -25.11 -4.62
C LEU A 34 14.92 -23.73 -4.69
N TYR A 35 16.24 -23.66 -4.83
CA TYR A 35 16.94 -22.40 -5.03
C TYR A 35 16.54 -21.72 -6.35
N PHE A 36 16.41 -22.49 -7.42
CA PHE A 36 15.95 -21.97 -8.70
C PHE A 36 14.49 -21.47 -8.64
N LEU A 37 13.59 -22.26 -8.05
CA LEU A 37 12.19 -21.89 -7.87
C LEU A 37 12.03 -20.67 -6.95
N GLY A 38 12.75 -20.65 -5.83
CA GLY A 38 12.74 -19.50 -4.92
C GLY A 38 13.26 -18.23 -5.59
N PHE A 39 14.24 -18.33 -6.49
CA PHE A 39 14.72 -17.18 -7.24
C PHE A 39 13.66 -16.59 -8.17
N ILE A 40 12.86 -17.41 -8.84
CA ILE A 40 11.72 -16.94 -9.65
C ILE A 40 10.70 -16.22 -8.74
N GLY A 41 10.42 -16.78 -7.57
CA GLY A 41 9.53 -16.15 -6.58
C GLY A 41 10.03 -14.78 -6.13
N VAL A 42 11.35 -14.66 -5.87
CA VAL A 42 11.98 -13.37 -5.55
C VAL A 42 11.88 -12.36 -6.68
N ILE A 43 11.99 -12.79 -7.94
CA ILE A 43 11.78 -11.87 -9.08
C ILE A 43 10.36 -11.30 -9.04
N VAL A 44 9.35 -12.15 -8.84
CA VAL A 44 7.94 -11.71 -8.73
C VAL A 44 7.76 -10.79 -7.51
N HIS A 45 8.40 -11.11 -6.38
CA HIS A 45 8.37 -10.30 -5.16
C HIS A 45 8.91 -8.89 -5.40
N GLU A 46 10.11 -8.75 -5.94
CA GLU A 46 10.71 -7.43 -6.18
C GLU A 46 10.00 -6.67 -7.29
N LEU A 47 9.49 -7.37 -8.31
CA LEU A 47 8.66 -6.76 -9.34
C LEU A 47 7.37 -6.21 -8.74
N SER A 48 6.78 -6.90 -7.77
CA SER A 48 5.58 -6.44 -7.06
C SER A 48 5.84 -5.14 -6.30
N HIS A 49 6.97 -5.04 -5.60
CA HIS A 49 7.42 -3.78 -4.98
C HIS A 49 7.58 -2.67 -6.02
N ALA A 50 8.32 -2.93 -7.10
CA ALA A 50 8.59 -1.94 -8.13
C ALA A 50 7.31 -1.44 -8.82
N LEU A 51 6.39 -2.35 -9.15
CA LEU A 51 5.08 -2.01 -9.71
C LEU A 51 4.28 -1.15 -8.75
N MET A 52 4.21 -1.52 -7.46
CA MET A 52 3.48 -0.74 -6.48
C MET A 52 4.08 0.65 -6.30
N CYS A 53 5.41 0.80 -6.25
CA CYS A 53 6.05 2.10 -6.21
C CYS A 53 5.62 2.99 -7.39
N ILE A 54 5.53 2.44 -8.61
CA ILE A 54 5.03 3.20 -9.78
C ILE A 54 3.57 3.63 -9.57
N PHE A 55 2.72 2.73 -9.09
CA PHE A 55 1.30 3.04 -8.83
C PHE A 55 1.11 4.11 -7.75
N VAL A 56 1.91 4.08 -6.69
CA VAL A 56 1.82 5.03 -5.58
C VAL A 56 2.62 6.33 -5.80
N GLY A 57 3.26 6.47 -6.97
CA GLY A 57 4.01 7.65 -7.36
C GLY A 57 5.35 7.82 -6.64
N GLU A 58 6.00 6.72 -6.27
CA GLU A 58 7.33 6.71 -5.66
C GLU A 58 8.46 6.60 -6.69
N ASP A 59 9.47 7.44 -6.54
CA ASP A 59 10.67 7.42 -7.39
C ASP A 59 11.57 6.22 -7.04
N VAL A 60 11.51 5.16 -7.85
CA VAL A 60 12.43 4.03 -7.74
C VAL A 60 13.81 4.42 -8.28
N ARG A 61 14.83 4.35 -7.42
CA ARG A 61 16.23 4.60 -7.80
C ARG A 61 16.88 3.36 -8.43
N LYS A 62 16.66 2.20 -7.83
CA LYS A 62 17.31 0.95 -8.27
C LYS A 62 16.58 -0.27 -7.76
N VAL A 63 16.44 -1.28 -8.62
CA VAL A 63 16.06 -2.65 -8.25
C VAL A 63 17.33 -3.51 -8.27
N LYS A 64 17.57 -4.27 -7.21
CA LYS A 64 18.71 -5.20 -7.09
C LYS A 64 18.20 -6.61 -6.90
N LEU A 65 18.80 -7.57 -7.61
CA LEU A 65 18.56 -8.99 -7.44
C LEU A 65 19.88 -9.69 -7.11
N ASP A 66 19.91 -10.44 -6.00
CA ASP A 66 21.04 -11.28 -5.61
C ASP A 66 20.64 -12.75 -5.71
N ARG A 67 21.07 -13.38 -6.82
CA ARG A 67 20.83 -14.80 -7.09
C ARG A 67 21.49 -15.73 -6.07
N LYS A 68 22.64 -15.36 -5.50
CA LYS A 68 23.36 -16.22 -4.55
C LYS A 68 22.64 -16.29 -3.21
N LYS A 69 22.03 -15.18 -2.80
CA LYS A 69 21.31 -15.08 -1.52
C LYS A 69 19.82 -15.35 -1.63
N ILE A 70 19.25 -15.43 -2.83
CA ILE A 70 17.79 -15.46 -3.07
C ILE A 70 17.14 -14.30 -2.33
N LYS A 71 17.63 -13.09 -2.62
CA LYS A 71 17.14 -11.84 -2.05
C LYS A 71 17.15 -10.79 -3.13
N GLY A 72 16.26 -9.82 -3.02
CA GLY A 72 16.35 -8.59 -3.76
C GLY A 72 16.18 -7.38 -2.86
N SER A 73 16.15 -6.22 -3.49
CA SER A 73 15.66 -5.00 -2.88
C SER A 73 15.28 -3.97 -3.93
N VAL A 74 14.24 -3.21 -3.62
CA VAL A 74 13.87 -1.97 -4.31
C VAL A 74 14.31 -0.78 -3.45
N ALA A 75 15.15 0.09 -4.02
CA ALA A 75 15.64 1.28 -3.34
C ALA A 75 14.93 2.52 -3.88
N LEU A 76 14.31 3.28 -2.98
CA LEU A 76 13.69 4.56 -3.28
C LEU A 76 14.74 5.68 -3.41
N LYS A 77 14.41 6.71 -4.20
CA LYS A 77 15.24 7.92 -4.36
C LYS A 77 15.17 8.83 -3.13
N TYR A 78 13.98 8.93 -2.52
CA TYR A 78 13.68 9.79 -1.36
C TYR A 78 12.90 9.02 -0.29
N PRO A 79 13.51 8.04 0.39
CA PRO A 79 12.82 7.21 1.38
C PRO A 79 12.23 8.02 2.52
N GLU A 80 12.79 9.20 2.84
CA GLU A 80 12.32 10.10 3.90
C GLU A 80 10.97 10.78 3.61
N ARG A 81 10.52 10.79 2.34
CA ARG A 81 9.27 11.44 1.90
C ARG A 81 8.07 10.49 1.82
N GLU A 82 8.33 9.19 1.87
CA GLU A 82 7.32 8.14 1.84
C GLU A 82 6.30 8.31 2.99
N THR A 83 5.02 8.32 2.62
CA THR A 83 3.90 8.32 3.57
C THR A 83 3.62 6.93 4.13
N PHE A 84 2.89 6.85 5.25
CA PHE A 84 2.50 5.54 5.80
C PHE A 84 1.72 4.69 4.79
N LEU A 85 0.75 5.28 4.07
CA LEU A 85 -0.01 4.54 3.06
C LEU A 85 0.88 4.02 1.91
N GLN A 86 1.84 4.82 1.45
CA GLN A 86 2.80 4.38 0.43
C GLN A 86 3.64 3.19 0.94
N ALA A 87 4.23 3.34 2.13
CA ALA A 87 5.00 2.26 2.76
C ALA A 87 4.16 1.00 2.98
N LEU A 88 2.91 1.15 3.42
CA LEU A 88 1.97 0.06 3.64
C LEU A 88 1.69 -0.67 2.34
N LEU A 89 1.27 0.04 1.29
CA LEU A 89 0.92 -0.53 0.00
C LEU A 89 2.13 -1.21 -0.65
N THR A 90 3.28 -0.54 -0.69
CA THR A 90 4.52 -1.11 -1.22
C THR A 90 4.94 -2.33 -0.40
N GLY A 91 5.01 -2.22 0.93
CA GLY A 91 5.45 -3.31 1.80
C GLY A 91 4.59 -4.58 1.73
N ILE A 92 3.27 -4.45 1.50
CA ILE A 92 2.37 -5.60 1.34
C ILE A 92 2.13 -6.01 -0.12
N ALA A 93 2.65 -5.25 -1.10
CA ALA A 93 2.44 -5.50 -2.52
C ALA A 93 2.83 -6.92 -2.96
N PRO A 94 3.98 -7.49 -2.55
CA PRO A 94 4.34 -8.85 -2.92
C PRO A 94 3.28 -9.86 -2.50
N LEU A 95 2.71 -9.70 -1.31
CA LEU A 95 1.69 -10.62 -0.79
C LEU A 95 0.38 -10.49 -1.57
N ILE A 96 -0.08 -9.27 -1.87
CA ILE A 96 -1.30 -9.02 -2.64
C ILE A 96 -1.16 -9.57 -4.07
N ILE A 97 -0.11 -9.17 -4.78
CA ILE A 97 0.11 -9.54 -6.18
C ILE A 97 0.36 -11.05 -6.29
N SER A 98 1.18 -11.62 -5.42
CA SER A 98 1.42 -13.07 -5.40
C SER A 98 0.15 -13.86 -5.09
N SER A 99 -0.71 -13.37 -4.19
CA SER A 99 -1.98 -14.05 -3.88
C SER A 99 -2.92 -14.06 -5.08
N TYR A 100 -2.98 -12.96 -5.83
CA TYR A 100 -3.78 -12.88 -7.05
C TYR A 100 -3.24 -13.79 -8.16
N ILE A 101 -1.91 -13.81 -8.37
CA ILE A 101 -1.30 -14.71 -9.36
C ILE A 101 -1.51 -16.17 -8.94
N ALA A 102 -1.35 -16.50 -7.66
CA ALA A 102 -1.59 -17.83 -7.14
C ALA A 102 -3.04 -18.28 -7.36
N TRP A 103 -4.02 -17.39 -7.14
CA TRP A 103 -5.42 -17.65 -7.50
C TRP A 103 -5.58 -17.96 -8.99
N LEU A 104 -5.02 -17.13 -9.89
CA LEU A 104 -5.05 -17.36 -11.34
C LEU A 104 -4.45 -18.72 -11.72
N LEU A 105 -3.31 -19.09 -11.12
CA LEU A 105 -2.66 -20.38 -11.36
C LEU A 105 -3.53 -21.56 -10.93
N LEU A 106 -4.22 -21.45 -9.78
CA LEU A 106 -5.16 -22.47 -9.32
C LEU A 106 -6.38 -22.57 -10.24
N THR A 107 -6.93 -21.44 -10.70
CA THR A 107 -8.04 -21.43 -11.65
C THR A 107 -7.68 -22.13 -12.96
N VAL A 108 -6.48 -21.89 -13.48
CA VAL A 108 -5.98 -22.59 -14.68
C VAL A 108 -5.73 -24.07 -14.40
N PHE A 109 -5.17 -24.39 -13.22
CA PHE A 109 -4.88 -25.77 -12.82
C PHE A 109 -6.15 -26.64 -12.72
N PHE A 110 -7.23 -26.13 -12.14
CA PHE A 110 -8.50 -26.84 -11.98
C PHE A 110 -9.38 -26.84 -13.23
N ASN A 111 -8.98 -26.13 -14.30
CA ASN A 111 -9.72 -26.13 -15.55
C ASN A 111 -9.42 -27.39 -16.37
N HIS A 112 -10.42 -28.26 -16.47
CA HIS A 112 -10.34 -29.56 -17.15
C HIS A 112 -10.04 -29.46 -18.66
N ASN A 113 -10.29 -28.30 -19.27
CA ASN A 113 -10.07 -28.07 -20.71
C ASN A 113 -8.62 -27.67 -21.05
N ILE A 114 -7.79 -27.42 -20.03
CA ILE A 114 -6.38 -27.01 -20.21
C ILE A 114 -5.48 -28.25 -20.26
N ASN A 115 -4.47 -28.23 -21.14
CA ASN A 115 -3.47 -29.28 -21.32
C ASN A 115 -2.68 -29.57 -20.02
N ASP A 116 -2.43 -30.84 -19.74
CA ASP A 116 -1.69 -31.31 -18.57
C ASP A 116 -0.30 -30.68 -18.41
N TYR A 117 0.43 -30.43 -19.52
CA TYR A 117 1.73 -29.75 -19.47
C TYR A 117 1.63 -28.34 -18.89
N LEU A 118 0.57 -27.60 -19.23
CA LEU A 118 0.33 -26.26 -18.67
C LEU A 118 -0.04 -26.35 -17.19
N ARG A 119 -0.82 -27.36 -16.79
CA ARG A 119 -1.17 -27.59 -15.37
C ARG A 119 0.07 -27.88 -14.52
N ILE A 120 0.99 -28.70 -15.02
CA ILE A 120 2.28 -28.96 -14.37
C ILE A 120 3.07 -27.66 -14.24
N GLY A 121 3.13 -26.85 -15.31
CA GLY A 121 3.74 -25.52 -15.28
C GLY A 121 3.13 -24.61 -14.22
N CYS A 122 1.80 -24.58 -14.09
CA CYS A 122 1.10 -23.81 -13.07
C CYS A 122 1.47 -24.24 -11.65
N ILE A 123 1.57 -25.54 -11.36
CA ILE A 123 2.01 -26.02 -10.04
C ILE A 123 3.44 -25.55 -9.73
N ILE A 124 4.35 -25.67 -10.70
CA ILE A 124 5.75 -25.26 -10.52
C ILE A 124 5.85 -23.76 -10.21
N LEU A 125 5.12 -22.92 -10.96
CA LEU A 125 5.05 -21.49 -10.72
C LEU A 125 4.36 -21.16 -9.39
N PHE A 126 3.30 -21.89 -9.03
CA PHE A 126 2.59 -21.69 -7.78
C PHE A 126 3.49 -21.92 -6.56
N ILE A 127 4.26 -23.00 -6.56
CA ILE A 127 5.27 -23.28 -5.52
C ILE A 127 6.31 -22.16 -5.46
N SER A 128 6.79 -21.72 -6.63
CA SER A 128 7.75 -20.62 -6.72
C SER A 128 7.20 -19.32 -6.10
N ILE A 129 5.96 -18.96 -6.41
CA ILE A 129 5.29 -17.78 -5.88
C ILE A 129 5.10 -17.89 -4.37
N ILE A 130 4.62 -19.04 -3.87
CA ILE A 130 4.49 -19.24 -2.42
C ILE A 130 5.82 -19.04 -1.70
N ILE A 131 6.93 -19.53 -2.28
CA ILE A 131 8.25 -19.34 -1.66
C ILE A 131 8.64 -17.85 -1.60
N GLY A 132 8.24 -17.05 -2.59
CA GLY A 132 8.57 -15.63 -2.68
C GLY A 132 7.53 -14.66 -2.11
N ALA A 133 6.32 -15.10 -1.77
CA ALA A 133 5.19 -14.19 -1.51
C ALA A 133 5.25 -13.47 -0.15
N SER A 134 5.95 -14.03 0.84
CA SER A 134 5.95 -13.49 2.21
C SER A 134 6.68 -12.15 2.26
N PRO A 135 6.08 -11.10 2.87
CA PRO A 135 6.76 -9.82 3.06
C PRO A 135 8.00 -10.00 3.95
N SER A 136 9.08 -9.35 3.58
CA SER A 136 10.32 -9.43 4.34
C SER A 136 10.21 -8.62 5.65
N TRP A 137 11.09 -8.92 6.59
CA TRP A 137 11.18 -8.14 7.83
C TRP A 137 11.57 -6.67 7.56
N GLN A 138 12.29 -6.42 6.48
CA GLN A 138 12.61 -5.07 6.01
C GLN A 138 11.34 -4.33 5.58
N ASP A 139 10.44 -4.98 4.85
CA ASP A 139 9.18 -4.39 4.39
C ASP A 139 8.31 -3.97 5.59
N ILE A 140 8.18 -4.86 6.58
CA ILE A 140 7.44 -4.57 7.82
C ILE A 140 8.07 -3.41 8.59
N ARG A 141 9.41 -3.35 8.65
CA ARG A 141 10.13 -2.25 9.30
C ARG A 141 9.91 -0.91 8.59
N LEU A 142 9.85 -0.89 7.27
CA LEU A 142 9.59 0.33 6.51
C LEU A 142 8.21 0.90 6.84
N ILE A 143 7.18 0.04 6.90
CA ILE A 143 5.82 0.42 7.33
C ILE A 143 5.85 1.03 8.73
N GLY A 144 6.51 0.35 9.68
CA GLY A 144 6.61 0.83 11.06
C GLY A 144 7.39 2.15 11.19
N ASN A 145 8.44 2.34 10.39
CA ASN A 145 9.21 3.58 10.37
C ASN A 145 8.42 4.73 9.73
N ALA A 146 7.65 4.46 8.66
CA ALA A 146 6.73 5.42 8.07
C ALA A 146 5.65 5.86 9.07
N ALA A 147 5.06 4.91 9.80
CA ALA A 147 4.08 5.19 10.84
C ALA A 147 4.62 6.10 11.96
N LYS A 148 5.88 5.89 12.37
CA LYS A 148 6.52 6.67 13.44
C LYS A 148 6.92 8.09 13.04
N ARG A 149 7.12 8.37 11.75
CA ARG A 149 7.53 9.70 11.26
C ARG A 149 6.45 10.76 11.45
N ASP A 150 5.18 10.38 11.23
CA ASP A 150 4.03 11.26 11.42
C ASP A 150 2.83 10.43 11.90
N LEU A 151 2.72 10.29 13.23
CA LEU A 151 1.68 9.47 13.85
C LEU A 151 0.28 10.03 13.57
N SER A 152 0.12 11.36 13.60
CA SER A 152 -1.17 12.01 13.38
C SER A 152 -1.68 11.77 11.96
N TYR A 153 -0.80 11.94 10.96
CA TYR A 153 -1.18 11.66 9.57
C TYR A 153 -1.41 10.16 9.34
N THR A 154 -0.60 9.31 9.96
CA THR A 154 -0.77 7.85 9.90
C THR A 154 -2.13 7.42 10.44
N LEU A 155 -2.54 7.92 11.61
CA LEU A 155 -3.86 7.63 12.18
C LEU A 155 -5.00 8.11 11.28
N TYR A 156 -4.83 9.29 10.66
CA TYR A 156 -5.78 9.80 9.67
C TYR A 156 -5.88 8.87 8.45
N GLN A 157 -4.76 8.39 7.91
CA GLN A 157 -4.75 7.44 6.80
C GLN A 157 -5.41 6.10 7.18
N ILE A 158 -5.11 5.56 8.37
CA ILE A 158 -5.74 4.33 8.89
C ILE A 158 -7.25 4.51 9.01
N LEU A 159 -7.71 5.63 9.55
CA LEU A 159 -9.14 5.93 9.68
C LEU A 159 -9.82 5.96 8.29
N LEU A 160 -9.23 6.65 7.32
CA LEU A 160 -9.75 6.71 5.96
C LEU A 160 -9.85 5.32 5.32
N ILE A 161 -8.81 4.49 5.42
CA ILE A 161 -8.82 3.11 4.89
C ILE A 161 -9.91 2.28 5.60
N SER A 162 -9.99 2.38 6.93
CA SER A 162 -10.96 1.64 7.74
C SER A 162 -12.41 1.99 7.40
N ILE A 163 -12.68 3.21 6.94
CA ILE A 163 -14.00 3.63 6.45
C ILE A 163 -14.19 3.23 4.97
N SER A 164 -13.14 3.29 4.16
CA SER A 164 -13.21 2.99 2.72
C SER A 164 -13.54 1.52 2.44
N ILE A 165 -12.93 0.58 3.18
CA ILE A 165 -13.15 -0.86 3.03
C ILE A 165 -14.64 -1.24 3.19
N PRO A 166 -15.33 -0.93 4.30
CA PRO A 166 -16.74 -1.28 4.46
C PRO A 166 -17.64 -0.52 3.48
N LEU A 167 -17.32 0.72 3.11
CA LEU A 167 -18.09 1.44 2.09
C LEU A 167 -18.04 0.75 0.72
N VAL A 168 -16.83 0.39 0.26
CA VAL A 168 -16.68 -0.35 -1.00
C VAL A 168 -17.36 -1.69 -0.91
N TYR A 169 -17.23 -2.40 0.22
CA TYR A 169 -17.95 -3.64 0.45
C TYR A 169 -19.46 -3.47 0.25
N LEU A 170 -20.08 -2.46 0.89
CA LEU A 170 -21.51 -2.17 0.75
C LEU A 170 -21.91 -1.84 -0.70
N ILE A 171 -21.07 -1.10 -1.44
CA ILE A 171 -21.30 -0.78 -2.85
C ILE A 171 -21.24 -2.06 -3.71
N THR A 172 -20.30 -2.95 -3.40
CA THR A 172 -20.08 -4.19 -4.16
C THR A 172 -21.02 -5.34 -3.79
N LEU A 173 -21.82 -5.23 -2.73
CA LEU A 173 -22.77 -6.29 -2.34
C LEU A 173 -23.74 -6.69 -3.46
N ASN A 174 -24.04 -5.75 -4.37
CA ASN A 174 -24.94 -5.97 -5.50
C ASN A 174 -24.20 -6.25 -6.82
N LEU A 175 -22.87 -6.34 -6.78
CA LEU A 175 -22.04 -6.64 -7.94
C LEU A 175 -21.51 -8.06 -7.74
N ASP A 176 -21.89 -9.00 -8.61
CA ASP A 176 -21.39 -10.38 -8.62
C ASP A 176 -19.91 -10.42 -9.06
N LEU A 177 -19.02 -9.87 -8.24
CA LEU A 177 -17.59 -9.83 -8.50
C LEU A 177 -16.99 -11.21 -8.19
N PRO A 178 -16.28 -11.83 -9.15
CA PRO A 178 -15.81 -13.21 -9.03
C PRO A 178 -14.68 -13.40 -8.01
N TYR A 179 -14.01 -12.33 -7.57
CA TYR A 179 -12.92 -12.38 -6.59
C TYR A 179 -12.77 -11.04 -5.85
N TYR A 180 -12.97 -11.04 -4.53
CA TYR A 180 -12.93 -9.81 -3.70
C TYR A 180 -11.52 -9.26 -3.48
N PHE A 181 -10.47 -10.05 -3.74
CA PHE A 181 -9.07 -9.60 -3.79
C PHE A 181 -8.61 -9.28 -5.23
N SER A 182 -9.56 -9.11 -6.15
CA SER A 182 -9.22 -8.65 -7.49
C SER A 182 -8.62 -7.25 -7.44
N PRO A 183 -7.72 -6.90 -8.38
CA PRO A 183 -7.21 -5.54 -8.53
C PRO A 183 -8.32 -4.49 -8.57
N ILE A 184 -9.51 -4.84 -9.08
CA ILE A 184 -10.69 -3.98 -9.14
C ILE A 184 -11.12 -3.53 -7.74
N PHE A 185 -11.19 -4.44 -6.77
CA PHE A 185 -11.61 -4.10 -5.41
C PHE A 185 -10.63 -3.12 -4.75
N TYR A 186 -9.33 -3.32 -4.93
CA TYR A 186 -8.31 -2.39 -4.45
C TYR A 186 -8.38 -1.02 -5.12
N ILE A 187 -8.66 -0.97 -6.43
CA ILE A 187 -8.88 0.27 -7.17
C ILE A 187 -10.11 1.00 -6.61
N LEU A 188 -11.21 0.29 -6.34
CA LEU A 188 -12.41 0.87 -5.74
C LEU A 188 -12.13 1.42 -4.33
N ILE A 189 -11.36 0.69 -3.50
CA ILE A 189 -10.92 1.17 -2.19
C ILE A 189 -10.08 2.45 -2.34
N ALA A 190 -9.14 2.49 -3.28
CA ALA A 190 -8.32 3.66 -3.54
C ALA A 190 -9.17 4.87 -3.97
N ILE A 191 -10.12 4.67 -4.88
CA ILE A 191 -11.06 5.72 -5.32
C ILE A 191 -11.87 6.24 -4.13
N CYS A 192 -12.48 5.34 -3.34
CA CYS A 192 -13.26 5.70 -2.16
C CYS A 192 -12.42 6.48 -1.14
N TYR A 193 -11.19 6.01 -0.90
CA TYR A 193 -10.22 6.67 -0.03
C TYR A 193 -9.95 8.12 -0.48
N TYR A 194 -9.67 8.34 -1.76
CA TYR A 194 -9.40 9.69 -2.28
C TYR A 194 -10.64 10.59 -2.21
N ILE A 195 -11.83 10.06 -2.52
CA ILE A 195 -13.09 10.81 -2.37
C ILE A 195 -13.27 11.28 -0.93
N LEU A 196 -13.09 10.39 0.06
CA LEU A 196 -13.20 10.75 1.48
C LEU A 196 -12.14 11.77 1.89
N LYS A 197 -10.89 11.57 1.49
CA LYS A 197 -9.77 12.48 1.76
C LYS A 197 -10.10 13.91 1.29
N TYR A 198 -10.44 14.06 0.01
CA TYR A 198 -10.73 15.38 -0.56
C TYR A 198 -12.03 15.98 -0.02
N SER A 199 -13.01 15.16 0.34
CA SER A 199 -14.25 15.62 0.99
C SER A 199 -13.96 16.23 2.37
N PHE A 200 -13.15 15.57 3.20
CA PHE A 200 -12.75 16.13 4.50
C PHE A 200 -11.91 17.40 4.36
N LEU A 201 -11.02 17.47 3.36
CA LEU A 201 -10.26 18.68 3.07
C LEU A 201 -11.17 19.83 2.64
N ALA A 202 -12.18 19.56 1.81
CA ALA A 202 -13.17 20.54 1.37
C ALA A 202 -14.01 21.05 2.56
N ILE A 203 -14.49 20.16 3.43
CA ILE A 203 -15.23 20.52 4.65
C ILE A 203 -14.37 21.40 5.57
N LYS A 204 -13.11 21.03 5.79
CA LYS A 204 -12.16 21.83 6.59
C LYS A 204 -12.01 23.25 6.02
N LYS A 205 -11.77 23.37 4.71
CA LYS A 205 -11.66 24.68 4.02
C LYS A 205 -12.95 25.50 4.14
N LEU A 206 -14.11 24.86 4.03
CA LEU A 206 -15.41 25.51 4.19
C LEU A 206 -15.61 26.05 5.62
N ILE A 207 -15.31 25.26 6.64
CA ILE A 207 -15.40 25.68 8.05
C ILE A 207 -14.48 26.86 8.33
N ILE A 208 -13.24 26.83 7.83
CA ILE A 208 -12.28 27.93 7.98
C ILE A 208 -12.81 29.20 7.30
N ARG A 209 -13.35 29.09 6.08
CA ARG A 209 -13.95 30.22 5.37
C ARG A 209 -15.13 30.85 6.13
N ILE A 210 -16.02 30.03 6.70
CA ILE A 210 -17.16 30.50 7.51
C ILE A 210 -16.66 31.21 8.77
N ARG A 211 -15.64 30.65 9.45
CA ARG A 211 -15.06 31.25 10.66
C ARG A 211 -14.36 32.58 10.36
N MET A 212 -13.61 32.67 9.27
CA MET A 212 -12.94 33.90 8.86
C MET A 212 -13.93 35.01 8.52
N ASN A 213 -15.00 34.71 7.78
CA ASN A 213 -16.06 35.69 7.50
C ASN A 213 -16.66 36.27 8.78
N LYS A 214 -16.90 35.44 9.82
CA LYS A 214 -17.38 35.92 11.12
C LYS A 214 -16.36 36.81 11.83
N THR A 215 -15.06 36.48 11.77
CA THR A 215 -14.01 37.33 12.37
C THR A 215 -13.79 38.63 11.61
N THR A 216 -13.89 38.64 10.28
CA THR A 216 -13.77 39.86 9.47
C THR A 216 -14.96 40.80 9.71
N LEU A 217 -16.18 40.26 9.86
CA LEU A 217 -17.35 41.03 10.27
C LEU A 217 -17.14 41.64 11.67
N ARG A 218 -16.70 40.84 12.64
CA ARG A 218 -16.42 41.32 14.01
C ARG A 218 -15.27 42.34 14.07
N GLN A 219 -14.24 42.22 13.21
CA GLN A 219 -13.19 43.22 13.07
C GLN A 219 -13.69 44.50 12.41
N LYS A 220 -14.62 44.43 11.45
CA LYS A 220 -15.22 45.62 10.81
C LYS A 220 -16.01 46.46 11.83
N ASP A 221 -16.70 45.81 12.77
CA ASP A 221 -17.39 46.49 13.89
C ASP A 221 -16.40 47.13 14.89
N ILE A 222 -15.25 46.48 15.14
CA ILE A 222 -14.19 47.00 16.01
C ILE A 222 -13.40 48.14 15.33
N TYR A 223 -13.20 48.09 14.00
CA TYR A 223 -12.49 49.15 13.26
C TYR A 223 -13.35 50.41 13.10
N ASN A 224 -14.69 50.28 13.00
CA ASN A 224 -15.60 51.42 13.08
C ASN A 224 -15.57 52.13 14.46
N THR A 225 -15.12 51.45 15.52
CA THR A 225 -14.92 52.06 16.85
C THR A 225 -13.46 52.45 17.15
N LYS A 226 -12.49 52.09 16.29
CA LYS A 226 -11.04 52.32 16.51
C LYS A 226 -10.39 53.35 15.58
N ASN A 227 -11.18 54.25 14.96
CA ASN A 227 -10.62 55.48 14.37
C ASN A 227 -9.94 56.43 15.39
N PHE A 228 -9.85 56.06 16.67
CA PHE A 228 -9.19 56.87 17.71
C PHE A 228 -7.76 56.45 18.11
N TYR A 229 -7.22 55.31 17.68
CA TYR A 229 -5.85 54.91 18.08
C TYR A 229 -5.07 54.26 16.94
N LYS A 230 -4.71 55.08 15.94
CA LYS A 230 -3.58 54.79 15.05
C LYS A 230 -2.30 55.16 15.78
N ASN A 231 -1.52 54.19 16.24
CA ASN A 231 -0.07 54.30 16.21
C ASN A 231 0.64 52.94 16.26
N ARG A 232 1.34 52.68 15.15
CA ARG A 232 2.61 51.94 15.01
C ARG A 232 2.71 50.57 15.71
N HIS A 233 2.30 49.53 14.99
CA HIS A 233 2.96 48.23 15.08
C HIS A 233 3.23 47.69 13.68
N LYS A 234 4.51 47.60 13.30
CA LYS A 234 4.93 46.84 12.13
C LYS A 234 4.86 45.37 12.51
N PRO A 235 4.09 44.52 11.81
CA PRO A 235 4.15 43.08 12.03
C PRO A 235 5.54 42.58 11.61
N LYS A 236 6.23 41.87 12.51
CA LYS A 236 7.39 41.06 12.12
C LYS A 236 6.88 40.03 11.11
N LYS A 237 7.55 39.90 9.96
CA LYS A 237 7.31 38.78 9.03
C LYS A 237 7.42 37.49 9.86
N HIS A 238 6.34 36.72 9.90
CA HIS A 238 6.41 35.36 10.40
C HIS A 238 7.48 34.62 9.59
N PRO A 239 8.31 33.77 10.22
CA PRO A 239 9.20 32.89 9.47
C PRO A 239 8.34 32.16 8.45
N GLU A 240 8.78 32.19 7.19
CA GLU A 240 8.18 31.41 6.11
C GLU A 240 7.87 30.03 6.67
N GLU A 241 6.57 29.68 6.70
CA GLU A 241 6.13 28.35 7.06
C GLU A 241 6.96 27.40 6.21
N LEU A 242 7.82 26.63 6.88
CA LEU A 242 8.49 25.46 6.33
C LEU A 242 7.48 24.79 5.43
N ILE A 243 7.70 24.88 4.11
CA ILE A 243 6.83 24.42 3.03
C ILE A 243 5.97 23.30 3.60
N GLU A 244 4.69 23.61 3.86
CA GLU A 244 3.73 22.60 4.28
C GLU A 244 3.97 21.43 3.34
N ARG A 245 4.49 20.31 3.86
CA ARG A 245 4.51 19.08 3.08
C ARG A 245 3.08 18.98 2.56
N GLY A 246 2.91 18.96 1.24
CA GLY A 246 1.61 18.92 0.57
C GLY A 246 0.88 17.61 0.84
N GLN A 247 0.67 17.32 2.11
CA GLN A 247 0.19 16.10 2.72
C GLN A 247 -1.01 16.40 3.64
N TRP A 248 -1.76 17.47 3.32
CA TRP A 248 -3.15 17.64 3.74
C TRP A 248 -4.07 17.44 2.53
#